data_AF-A0AAU2SY11-F1
#
_entry.id   AF-A0AAU2SY11-F1
#
_cell.length_a   1.000
_cell.length_b   1.000
_cell.length_c   1.000
_cell.angle_alpha   90.00
_cell.angle_beta   90.00
_cell.angle_gamma   90.00
#
_symmetry.space_group_name_H-M   'P 1'
#
loop_
_entity.id
_entity.type
_entity.pdbx_description
1 polymer ?
#
loop_
_entity_poly.entity_id
_entity_poly.type
_entity_poly.pdbx_seq_one_letter_code
_entity_poly.pdbx_strand_id
1 'polypeptide(L)'
;MRGGLTEAGPTPARSTIQAAITAMSVLAALALFVSACATGGTGARDEGPAHSDTVAGATATPSSASTGPPDRAEAVRLIKDDPEVSAEVKRELQPCVGDEYPVDVSYGDLTGGSGDDIIVNVLTCGDIVGVGSYVYRKDDGGGGYRNVFQAEEPPVYAEMDRGDLVVTKQVYEKGDPVSDPSGENVITYRWTSGRFVKEYSWHNDYSSVVGDLPTVAPEAG
;
A
#
# COMPACT_ATOMS: atom_id res chain seq x y z
N MET A 1 -64.59 -31.13 -58.40
CA MET A 1 -65.92 -30.92 -57.81
C MET A 1 -65.82 -31.19 -56.32
N ARG A 2 -66.09 -30.17 -55.48
CA ARG A 2 -66.45 -30.21 -54.04
C ARG A 2 -65.40 -30.84 -53.07
N GLY A 3 -64.99 -30.23 -51.97
CA GLY A 3 -65.35 -28.99 -51.28
C GLY A 3 -64.53 -28.90 -49.96
N GLY A 4 -64.28 -27.67 -49.47
CA GLY A 4 -63.80 -27.40 -48.11
C GLY A 4 -64.88 -27.71 -47.05
N LEU A 5 -64.60 -27.81 -45.75
CA LEU A 5 -64.33 -26.80 -44.69
C LEU A 5 -64.52 -27.66 -43.37
N THR A 6 -63.85 -27.54 -42.22
CA THR A 6 -63.69 -26.46 -41.22
C THR A 6 -62.88 -27.02 -40.03
N GLU A 7 -62.08 -26.16 -39.37
CA GLU A 7 -61.87 -25.93 -37.89
C GLU A 7 -62.05 -27.07 -36.85
N ALA A 8 -61.43 -27.13 -35.66
CA ALA A 8 -60.52 -26.26 -34.90
C ALA A 8 -59.78 -27.16 -33.87
N GLY A 9 -58.50 -26.91 -33.61
CA GLY A 9 -57.77 -27.48 -32.46
C GLY A 9 -57.35 -26.37 -31.48
N PRO A 10 -57.46 -26.55 -30.15
CA PRO A 10 -57.23 -25.46 -29.19
C PRO A 10 -55.74 -25.13 -28.98
N THR A 11 -55.50 -23.84 -28.72
CA THR A 11 -54.25 -23.14 -28.39
C THR A 11 -53.72 -23.49 -26.97
N PRO A 12 -52.53 -23.00 -26.53
CA PRO A 12 -51.48 -23.82 -25.92
C PRO A 12 -51.39 -23.67 -24.38
N ALA A 13 -51.11 -24.76 -23.68
CA ALA A 13 -50.75 -24.72 -22.26
C ALA A 13 -49.26 -24.36 -22.08
N ARG A 14 -48.90 -23.11 -22.39
CA ARG A 14 -47.54 -22.56 -22.18
C ARG A 14 -47.31 -22.00 -20.77
N SER A 15 -48.27 -22.18 -19.86
CA SER A 15 -48.29 -21.45 -18.57
C SER A 15 -47.79 -22.25 -17.36
N THR A 16 -47.50 -23.55 -17.48
CA THR A 16 -47.17 -24.40 -16.32
C THR A 16 -45.69 -24.72 -16.16
N ILE A 17 -44.87 -24.51 -17.19
CA ILE A 17 -43.43 -24.86 -17.14
C ILE A 17 -42.59 -23.77 -16.44
N GLN A 18 -43.06 -22.51 -16.45
CA GLN A 18 -42.28 -21.39 -15.91
C GLN A 18 -42.29 -21.31 -14.37
N ALA A 19 -43.28 -21.90 -13.71
CA ALA A 19 -43.38 -21.89 -12.24
C ALA A 19 -42.45 -22.91 -11.56
N ALA A 20 -42.02 -23.96 -12.27
CA ALA A 20 -41.19 -25.02 -11.68
C ALA A 20 -39.69 -24.63 -11.60
N ILE A 21 -39.23 -23.70 -12.45
CA ILE A 21 -37.80 -23.37 -12.56
C ILE A 21 -37.35 -22.35 -11.50
N THR A 22 -38.26 -21.49 -11.02
CA THR A 22 -37.95 -20.43 -10.05
C THR A 22 -37.83 -20.94 -8.60
N ALA A 23 -38.47 -22.08 -8.27
CA ALA A 23 -38.42 -22.62 -6.91
C ALA A 23 -37.10 -23.33 -6.56
N MET A 24 -36.38 -23.85 -7.56
CA MET A 24 -35.14 -24.61 -7.34
C MET A 24 -33.90 -23.73 -7.18
N SER A 25 -33.88 -22.52 -7.76
CA SER A 25 -32.75 -21.60 -7.66
C SER A 25 -32.64 -20.88 -6.31
N VAL A 26 -33.76 -20.70 -5.60
CA VAL A 26 -33.77 -20.06 -4.26
C VAL A 26 -33.22 -21.01 -3.19
N LEU A 27 -33.51 -22.32 -3.28
CA LEU A 27 -33.02 -23.30 -2.30
C LEU A 27 -31.51 -23.57 -2.40
N ALA A 28 -30.92 -23.49 -3.61
CA ALA A 28 -29.49 -23.67 -3.81
C ALA A 28 -28.67 -22.49 -3.27
N ALA A 29 -29.21 -21.26 -3.31
CA ALA A 29 -28.54 -20.09 -2.76
C ALA A 29 -28.49 -20.10 -1.23
N LEU A 30 -29.52 -20.63 -0.54
CA LEU A 30 -29.57 -20.67 0.93
C LEU A 30 -28.62 -21.70 1.56
N ALA A 31 -28.26 -22.78 0.84
CA ALA A 31 -27.35 -23.82 1.35
C ALA A 31 -25.87 -23.42 1.32
N LEU A 32 -25.48 -22.41 0.52
CA LEU A 32 -24.10 -21.94 0.39
C LEU A 32 -23.68 -20.91 1.45
N PHE A 33 -24.62 -20.41 2.27
CA PHE A 33 -24.36 -19.35 3.25
C PHE A 33 -24.14 -19.82 4.71
N VAL A 34 -23.98 -21.13 4.96
CA VAL A 34 -23.95 -21.66 6.35
C VAL A 34 -22.59 -22.26 6.78
N SER A 35 -21.49 -22.02 6.06
CA SER A 35 -20.17 -22.61 6.40
C SER A 35 -19.02 -21.63 6.57
N ALA A 36 -19.27 -20.42 7.09
CA ALA A 36 -18.20 -19.46 7.39
C ALA A 36 -18.36 -18.81 8.77
N CYS A 37 -18.36 -19.65 9.81
CA CYS A 37 -18.02 -19.22 11.16
C CYS A 37 -16.95 -20.17 11.73
N ALA A 38 -15.71 -20.01 11.28
CA ALA A 38 -14.54 -20.50 12.00
C ALA A 38 -13.93 -19.30 12.74
N THR A 39 -14.43 -19.04 13.95
CA THR A 39 -13.84 -18.07 14.86
C THR A 39 -12.51 -18.62 15.40
N GLY A 40 -11.44 -17.85 15.18
CA GLY A 40 -10.42 -17.55 16.18
C GLY A 40 -9.55 -18.71 16.69
N GLY A 41 -8.52 -19.06 15.92
CA GLY A 41 -7.31 -19.65 16.49
C GLY A 41 -6.22 -18.60 16.53
N THR A 42 -6.05 -17.89 17.65
CA THR A 42 -4.84 -17.10 17.91
C THR A 42 -3.72 -18.08 18.20
N GLY A 43 -3.10 -18.60 17.14
CA GLY A 43 -1.87 -19.36 17.24
C GLY A 43 -0.75 -18.42 17.67
N ALA A 44 -0.57 -18.22 18.99
CA ALA A 44 0.71 -17.80 19.50
C ALA A 44 1.70 -18.89 19.08
N ARG A 45 2.53 -18.59 18.08
CA ARG A 45 3.70 -19.40 17.80
C ARG A 45 4.64 -19.18 18.97
N ASP A 46 4.87 -20.25 19.72
CA ASP A 46 5.92 -20.32 20.73
C ASP A 46 7.25 -20.37 19.98
N GLU A 47 7.72 -19.21 19.52
CA GLU A 47 9.06 -19.05 19.00
C GLU A 47 10.00 -19.11 20.22
N GLY A 48 10.49 -20.31 20.53
CA GLY A 48 11.42 -20.55 21.64
C GLY A 48 12.62 -19.59 21.64
N PRO A 49 13.36 -19.49 22.76
CA PRO A 49 14.33 -18.42 22.99
C PRO A 49 15.33 -18.29 21.84
N ALA A 50 15.47 -17.05 21.34
CA ALA A 50 16.38 -16.71 20.26
C ALA A 50 17.81 -17.14 20.62
N HIS A 51 18.38 -18.05 19.85
CA HIS A 51 19.78 -18.42 19.97
C HIS A 51 20.65 -17.22 19.56
N SER A 52 21.36 -16.66 20.53
CA SER A 52 22.41 -15.68 20.28
C SER A 52 23.68 -16.42 19.82
N ASP A 53 23.71 -16.84 18.55
CA ASP A 53 24.95 -17.32 17.95
C ASP A 53 25.77 -16.13 17.48
N THR A 54 26.77 -15.79 18.30
CA THR A 54 27.87 -14.90 17.95
C THR A 54 28.62 -15.48 16.74
N VAL A 55 28.33 -14.99 15.54
CA VAL A 55 29.11 -15.34 14.35
C VAL A 55 30.39 -14.50 14.34
N ALA A 56 31.46 -15.11 14.81
CA ALA A 56 32.81 -14.61 14.62
C ALA A 56 33.23 -14.80 13.14
N GLY A 57 33.50 -13.68 12.47
CA GLY A 57 34.47 -13.53 11.39
C GLY A 57 34.32 -14.41 10.14
N ALA A 58 33.51 -13.94 9.17
CA ALA A 58 33.63 -14.38 7.79
C ALA A 58 34.33 -13.30 6.95
N THR A 59 35.47 -13.66 6.37
CA THR A 59 36.23 -12.85 5.42
C THR A 59 35.36 -12.48 4.20
N ALA A 60 35.27 -11.18 3.89
CA ALA A 60 34.49 -10.67 2.76
C ALA A 60 35.00 -11.25 1.43
N THR A 61 34.17 -12.08 0.80
CA THR A 61 34.30 -12.48 -0.61
C THR A 61 33.65 -11.38 -1.45
N PRO A 62 34.18 -11.03 -2.65
CA PRO A 62 33.55 -10.00 -3.48
C PRO A 62 32.13 -10.42 -3.83
N SER A 63 31.17 -9.59 -3.44
CA SER A 63 29.74 -9.82 -3.68
C SER A 63 29.50 -9.91 -5.19
N SER A 64 28.95 -11.04 -5.62
CA SER A 64 28.43 -11.18 -6.98
C SER A 64 27.33 -10.13 -7.14
N ALA A 65 27.30 -9.40 -8.25
CA ALA A 65 26.28 -8.37 -8.50
C ALA A 65 24.88 -8.94 -8.18
N SER A 66 24.24 -8.37 -7.16
CA SER A 66 22.89 -8.76 -6.77
C SER A 66 21.99 -8.62 -7.99
N THR A 67 21.36 -9.72 -8.40
CA THR A 67 20.41 -9.72 -9.52
C THR A 67 19.02 -9.28 -9.05
N GLY A 68 18.81 -9.16 -7.73
CA GLY A 68 17.55 -8.73 -7.11
C GLY A 68 17.38 -7.20 -7.07
N PRO A 69 16.21 -6.73 -6.60
CA PRO A 69 16.03 -5.32 -6.32
C PRO A 69 17.00 -4.84 -5.21
N PRO A 70 17.38 -3.55 -5.23
CA PRO A 70 18.22 -2.91 -4.25
C PRO A 70 17.80 -3.22 -2.82
N ASP A 71 18.74 -3.64 -1.98
CA ASP A 71 18.47 -3.74 -0.55
C ASP A 71 18.30 -2.35 0.09
N ARG A 72 18.00 -2.31 1.40
CA ARG A 72 17.81 -1.04 2.13
C ARG A 72 19.05 -0.13 2.07
N ALA A 73 20.26 -0.68 2.15
CA ALA A 73 21.49 0.10 2.10
C ALA A 73 21.75 0.66 0.69
N GLU A 74 21.40 -0.10 -0.34
CA GLU A 74 21.38 0.35 -1.73
C GLU A 74 20.34 1.43 -1.98
N ALA A 75 19.14 1.31 -1.41
CA ALA A 75 18.11 2.34 -1.48
C ALA A 75 18.56 3.67 -0.84
N VAL A 76 19.22 3.61 0.32
CA VAL A 76 19.84 4.80 0.94
C VAL A 76 20.88 5.43 0.02
N ARG A 77 21.70 4.61 -0.66
CA ARG A 77 22.67 5.10 -1.64
C ARG A 77 21.99 5.77 -2.83
N LEU A 78 20.91 5.20 -3.37
CA LEU A 78 20.12 5.83 -4.44
C LEU A 78 19.71 7.25 -4.05
N ILE A 79 19.12 7.44 -2.88
CA ILE A 79 18.69 8.78 -2.41
C ILE A 79 19.88 9.74 -2.25
N LYS A 80 20.99 9.27 -1.66
CA LYS A 80 22.17 10.11 -1.43
C LYS A 80 22.84 10.54 -2.73
N ASP A 81 22.92 9.64 -3.69
CA ASP A 81 23.61 9.85 -4.98
C ASP A 81 22.72 10.58 -5.99
N ASP A 82 21.40 10.55 -5.83
CA ASP A 82 20.44 11.19 -6.74
C ASP A 82 20.52 12.73 -6.64
N PRO A 83 20.92 13.44 -7.70
CA PRO A 83 21.05 14.91 -7.68
C PRO A 83 19.70 15.64 -7.64
N GLU A 84 18.58 14.98 -7.92
CA GLU A 84 17.24 15.59 -7.87
C GLU A 84 16.71 15.69 -6.44
N VAL A 85 17.21 14.83 -5.53
CA VAL A 85 16.89 14.85 -4.10
C VAL A 85 17.46 16.11 -3.45
N SER A 86 16.62 16.85 -2.72
CA SER A 86 17.06 18.09 -2.09
C SER A 86 18.11 17.88 -0.98
N ALA A 87 18.90 18.94 -0.75
CA ALA A 87 19.86 18.94 0.34
C ALA A 87 19.20 18.89 1.73
N GLU A 88 17.93 19.27 1.87
CA GLU A 88 17.16 19.15 3.12
C GLU A 88 16.94 17.67 3.46
N VAL A 89 16.37 16.91 2.53
CA VAL A 89 16.13 15.47 2.74
C VAL A 89 17.44 14.72 2.95
N LYS A 90 18.51 15.06 2.20
CA LYS A 90 19.83 14.44 2.40
C LYS A 90 20.46 14.74 3.77
N ARG A 91 20.13 15.88 4.40
CA ARG A 91 20.57 16.18 5.77
C ARG A 91 19.84 15.33 6.80
N GLU A 92 18.54 15.11 6.59
CA GLU A 92 17.73 14.25 7.46
C GLU A 92 18.07 12.76 7.29
N LEU A 93 18.54 12.35 6.10
CA LEU A 93 18.98 10.98 5.82
C LEU A 93 20.37 10.66 6.42
N GLN A 94 20.42 10.62 7.74
CA GLN A 94 21.56 10.17 8.55
C GLN A 94 21.19 8.89 9.33
N PRO A 95 22.17 8.07 9.76
CA PRO A 95 21.87 6.95 10.63
C PRO A 95 21.23 7.43 11.95
N CYS A 96 20.17 6.76 12.37
CA CYS A 96 19.51 7.02 13.66
C CYS A 96 20.21 6.30 14.80
N VAL A 97 20.60 5.05 14.57
CA VAL A 97 21.31 4.19 15.53
C VAL A 97 22.33 3.36 14.76
N GLY A 98 23.61 3.49 15.11
CA GLY A 98 24.68 2.78 14.40
C GLY A 98 24.68 3.13 12.90
N ASP A 99 24.42 2.13 12.06
CA ASP A 99 24.33 2.25 10.60
C ASP A 99 22.88 2.17 10.06
N GLU A 100 21.89 2.21 10.94
CA GLU A 100 20.47 2.09 10.58
C GLU A 100 19.89 3.45 10.18
N TYR A 101 19.39 3.56 8.94
CA TYR A 101 18.79 4.77 8.38
C TYR A 101 17.26 4.77 8.50
N PRO A 102 16.62 5.96 8.67
CA PRO A 102 15.18 6.10 8.79
C PRO A 102 14.54 6.09 7.40
N VAL A 103 14.52 4.92 6.77
CA VAL A 103 13.86 4.73 5.46
C VAL A 103 12.87 3.60 5.52
N ASP A 104 11.74 3.74 4.85
CA ASP A 104 10.89 2.61 4.47
C ASP A 104 11.06 2.32 2.99
N VAL A 105 11.13 1.03 2.64
CA VAL A 105 11.34 0.59 1.27
C VAL A 105 10.27 -0.43 0.90
N SER A 106 9.56 -0.16 -0.20
CA SER A 106 8.57 -1.07 -0.77
C SER A 106 8.94 -1.41 -2.21
N TYR A 107 8.62 -2.62 -2.65
CA TYR A 107 8.97 -3.15 -3.97
C TYR A 107 7.73 -3.68 -4.67
N GLY A 108 7.59 -3.40 -5.97
CA GLY A 108 6.46 -3.89 -6.78
C GLY A 108 6.36 -3.22 -8.13
N ASP A 109 5.33 -3.57 -8.90
CA ASP A 109 5.13 -3.03 -10.26
C ASP A 109 4.19 -1.83 -10.23
N LEU A 110 4.73 -0.65 -10.51
CA LEU A 110 3.97 0.60 -10.72
C LEU A 110 4.06 1.09 -12.17
N THR A 111 5.14 0.73 -12.87
CA THR A 111 5.50 1.35 -14.14
C THR A 111 5.54 0.38 -15.34
N GLY A 112 5.26 -0.91 -15.12
CA GLY A 112 5.28 -1.97 -16.13
C GLY A 112 6.68 -2.23 -16.69
N GLY A 113 7.71 -2.01 -15.87
CA GLY A 113 9.12 -2.15 -16.25
C GLY A 113 9.63 -3.59 -16.27
N SER A 114 10.92 -3.74 -16.60
CA SER A 114 11.61 -5.04 -16.62
C SER A 114 11.95 -5.61 -15.23
N GLY A 115 11.68 -4.88 -14.15
CA GLY A 115 11.81 -5.34 -12.77
C GLY A 115 11.03 -4.43 -11.82
N ASP A 116 10.99 -4.80 -10.55
CA ASP A 116 10.25 -4.06 -9.52
C ASP A 116 10.68 -2.59 -9.46
N ASP A 117 9.69 -1.70 -9.40
CA ASP A 117 9.88 -0.34 -8.95
C ASP A 117 10.05 -0.32 -7.43
N ILE A 118 10.76 0.69 -6.94
CA ILE A 118 11.07 0.85 -5.52
C ILE A 118 10.45 2.15 -5.04
N ILE A 119 9.63 2.08 -3.99
CA ILE A 119 9.28 3.27 -3.20
C ILE A 119 10.30 3.39 -2.07
N VAL A 120 10.89 4.57 -1.92
CA VAL A 120 11.71 4.92 -0.77
C VAL A 120 11.07 6.11 -0.07
N ASN A 121 10.61 5.90 1.17
CA ASN A 121 10.19 6.98 2.06
C ASN A 121 11.33 7.30 3.01
N VAL A 122 11.78 8.55 3.06
CA VAL A 122 12.74 9.05 4.04
C VAL A 122 11.95 9.63 5.21
N LEU A 123 12.34 9.25 6.42
CA LEU A 123 11.63 9.55 7.65
C LEU A 123 12.55 10.30 8.61
N THR A 124 11.98 10.94 9.61
CA THR A 124 12.71 11.38 10.80
C THR A 124 13.04 10.20 11.71
N CYS A 125 14.15 10.28 12.45
CA CYS A 125 14.64 9.18 13.30
C CYS A 125 13.77 8.87 14.53
N GLY A 126 13.01 9.84 15.05
CA GLY A 126 12.33 9.71 16.35
C GLY A 126 10.83 9.42 16.23
N ASP A 127 10.16 10.18 15.37
CA ASP A 127 8.72 10.22 15.21
C ASP A 127 8.23 9.63 13.89
N ILE A 128 9.14 9.10 13.05
CA ILE A 128 8.82 8.39 11.79
C ILE A 128 7.96 9.28 10.87
N VAL A 129 8.22 10.59 10.90
CA VAL A 129 7.52 11.57 10.06
C VAL A 129 8.21 11.58 8.70
N GLY A 130 7.44 11.35 7.64
CA GLY A 130 7.98 11.32 6.28
C GLY A 130 8.39 12.69 5.78
N VAL A 131 9.67 12.84 5.45
CA VAL A 131 10.26 14.07 4.91
C VAL A 131 10.41 14.05 3.39
N GLY A 132 10.37 12.87 2.79
CA GLY A 132 10.40 12.72 1.34
C GLY A 132 10.00 11.32 0.88
N SER A 133 9.37 11.24 -0.29
CA SER A 133 8.93 9.99 -0.92
C SER A 133 9.36 9.95 -2.38
N TYR A 134 9.95 8.84 -2.80
CA TYR A 134 10.56 8.68 -4.12
C TYR A 134 10.15 7.36 -4.77
N VAL A 135 10.00 7.35 -6.09
CA VAL A 135 9.87 6.10 -6.87
C VAL A 135 11.06 5.96 -7.80
N TYR A 136 11.77 4.83 -7.65
CA TYR A 136 12.86 4.44 -8.52
C TYR A 136 12.43 3.29 -9.43
N ARG A 137 12.51 3.50 -10.74
CA ARG A 137 12.23 2.49 -11.77
C ARG A 137 13.53 1.85 -12.26
N LYS A 138 13.54 0.53 -12.43
CA LYS A 138 14.64 -0.18 -13.08
C LYS A 138 14.75 0.19 -14.56
N ASP A 139 15.95 0.53 -15.02
CA ASP A 139 16.18 0.80 -16.44
C ASP A 139 16.22 -0.49 -17.27
N ASP A 140 15.50 -0.48 -18.39
CA ASP A 140 15.29 -1.65 -19.27
C ASP A 140 16.56 -2.14 -19.98
N GLY A 141 17.65 -1.38 -19.92
CA GLY A 141 18.98 -1.74 -20.44
C GLY A 141 19.95 -2.30 -19.39
N GLY A 142 19.49 -2.58 -18.17
CA GLY A 142 20.36 -2.97 -17.05
C GLY A 142 21.12 -1.80 -16.42
N GLY A 143 20.74 -0.56 -16.74
CA GLY A 143 21.38 0.70 -16.35
C GLY A 143 21.14 1.18 -14.91
N GLY A 144 20.82 0.27 -13.99
CA GLY A 144 20.49 0.62 -12.61
C GLY A 144 19.05 1.10 -12.44
N TYR A 145 18.86 2.02 -11.49
CA TYR A 145 17.56 2.58 -11.13
C TYR A 145 17.55 4.09 -11.37
N ARG A 146 16.43 4.59 -11.89
CA ARG A 146 16.23 6.03 -12.12
C ARG A 146 15.03 6.54 -11.32
N ASN A 147 15.14 7.75 -10.79
CA ASN A 147 14.03 8.43 -10.16
C ASN A 147 12.97 8.81 -11.21
N VAL A 148 11.71 8.49 -10.93
CA VAL A 148 10.56 8.79 -11.81
C VAL A 148 9.41 9.49 -11.06
N PHE A 149 9.57 9.73 -9.76
CA PHE A 149 8.62 10.43 -8.91
C PHE A 149 9.33 10.95 -7.66
N GLN A 150 9.01 12.17 -7.25
CA GLN A 150 9.44 12.73 -5.97
C GLN A 150 8.34 13.59 -5.33
N ALA A 151 8.26 13.54 -4.02
CA ALA A 151 7.49 14.46 -3.19
C ALA A 151 8.27 14.76 -1.92
N GLU A 152 8.61 16.03 -1.69
CA GLU A 152 9.45 16.48 -0.57
C GLU A 152 8.79 17.61 0.23
N GLU A 153 7.46 17.62 0.30
CA GLU A 153 6.71 18.52 1.17
C GLU A 153 6.27 17.73 2.41
N PRO A 154 7.02 17.78 3.53
CA PRO A 154 6.66 17.04 4.73
C PRO A 154 5.39 17.61 5.36
N PRO A 155 4.59 16.78 6.04
CA PRO A 155 4.72 15.33 6.16
C PRO A 155 4.16 14.60 4.92
N VAL A 156 4.96 13.72 4.32
CA VAL A 156 4.60 12.97 3.11
C VAL A 156 4.97 11.51 3.22
N TYR A 157 4.09 10.62 2.79
CA TYR A 157 4.35 9.19 2.71
C TYR A 157 3.74 8.61 1.44
N ALA A 158 4.43 7.65 0.81
CA ALA A 158 3.98 7.01 -0.41
C ALA A 158 3.88 5.49 -0.24
N GLU A 159 2.85 4.91 -0.85
CA GLU A 159 2.54 3.49 -0.80
C GLU A 159 2.12 2.99 -2.18
N MET A 160 2.22 1.68 -2.39
CA MET A 160 1.62 1.01 -3.55
C MET A 160 0.23 0.51 -3.16
N ASP A 161 -0.82 0.95 -3.87
CA ASP A 161 -2.16 0.35 -3.78
C ASP A 161 -2.59 -0.15 -5.16
N ARG A 162 -2.70 -1.48 -5.32
CA ARG A 162 -3.25 -2.13 -6.53
C ARG A 162 -2.65 -1.63 -7.86
N GLY A 163 -1.35 -1.35 -7.86
CA GLY A 163 -0.61 -0.87 -9.05
C GLY A 163 -0.64 0.64 -9.27
N ASP A 164 -1.32 1.38 -8.41
CA ASP A 164 -1.25 2.84 -8.35
C ASP A 164 -0.31 3.28 -7.23
N LEU A 165 0.33 4.44 -7.42
CA LEU A 165 1.11 5.11 -6.38
C LEU A 165 0.16 5.99 -5.57
N VAL A 166 0.00 5.72 -4.28
CA VAL A 166 -0.80 6.53 -3.37
C VAL A 166 0.13 7.36 -2.51
N VAL A 167 -0.06 8.68 -2.50
CA VAL A 167 0.71 9.61 -1.70
C VAL A 167 -0.23 10.29 -0.71
N THR A 168 0.10 10.18 0.57
CA THR A 168 -0.62 10.78 1.67
C THR A 168 0.19 11.94 2.22
N LYS A 169 -0.47 13.10 2.39
CA LYS A 169 0.08 14.29 3.03
C LYS A 169 -0.79 14.67 4.21
N GLN A 170 -0.25 14.61 5.43
CA GLN A 170 -1.02 14.99 6.60
C GLN A 170 -1.20 16.52 6.64
N VAL A 171 -2.33 16.97 7.19
CA VAL A 171 -2.71 18.38 7.32
C VAL A 171 -2.77 18.73 8.79
N TYR A 172 -2.07 19.80 9.15
CA TYR A 172 -2.00 20.32 10.52
C TYR A 172 -2.65 21.70 10.56
N GLU A 173 -3.59 21.87 11.46
CA GLU A 173 -4.11 23.17 11.86
C GLU A 173 -3.20 23.83 12.90
N LYS A 174 -3.49 25.11 13.18
CA LYS A 174 -2.71 25.87 14.15
C LYS A 174 -2.91 25.31 15.55
N GLY A 175 -1.84 24.74 16.10
CA GLY A 175 -1.82 24.23 17.47
C GLY A 175 -1.87 22.70 17.54
N ASP A 176 -1.98 22.02 16.39
CA ASP A 176 -1.91 20.57 16.32
C ASP A 176 -0.56 20.08 16.86
N PRO A 177 -0.55 19.10 17.78
CA PRO A 177 0.67 18.43 18.14
C PRO A 177 1.14 17.57 16.96
N VAL A 178 2.46 17.34 16.85
CA VAL A 178 3.06 16.52 15.77
C VAL A 178 2.46 15.10 15.70
N SER A 179 1.95 14.58 16.83
CA SER A 179 1.29 13.27 16.88
C SER A 179 -0.13 13.25 16.33
N ASP A 180 -0.82 14.39 16.27
CA ASP A 180 -2.26 14.45 16.02
C ASP A 180 -2.56 15.49 14.92
N PRO A 181 -2.38 15.12 13.63
CA PRO A 181 -2.84 15.95 12.52
C PRO A 181 -4.37 16.13 12.57
N SER A 182 -4.85 17.27 12.09
CA SER A 182 -6.28 17.52 11.91
C SER A 182 -6.87 16.83 10.67
N GLY A 183 -6.05 16.38 9.72
CA GLY A 183 -6.54 15.68 8.54
C GLY A 183 -5.44 15.19 7.60
N GLU A 184 -5.84 14.85 6.38
CA GLU A 184 -4.91 14.41 5.32
C GLU A 184 -5.43 14.74 3.92
N ASN A 185 -4.50 14.83 2.96
CA ASN A 185 -4.79 14.77 1.54
C ASN A 185 -4.22 13.47 0.99
N VAL A 186 -5.06 12.65 0.38
CA VAL A 186 -4.63 11.43 -0.29
C VAL A 186 -4.72 11.63 -1.79
N ILE A 187 -3.65 11.28 -2.49
CA ILE A 187 -3.48 11.52 -3.92
C ILE A 187 -3.06 10.21 -4.59
N THR A 188 -3.87 9.73 -5.53
CA THR A 188 -3.56 8.54 -6.32
C THR A 188 -2.95 8.96 -7.65
N TYR A 189 -1.81 8.37 -7.99
CA TYR A 189 -1.11 8.56 -9.25
C TYR A 189 -1.06 7.26 -10.05
N ARG A 190 -1.33 7.38 -11.35
CA ARG A 190 -1.24 6.31 -12.34
C ARG A 190 -0.01 6.54 -13.21
N TRP A 191 0.79 5.51 -13.47
CA TRP A 191 1.82 5.60 -14.48
C TRP A 191 1.20 5.69 -15.88
N THR A 192 1.48 6.76 -16.62
CA THR A 192 0.97 6.97 -17.97
C THR A 192 2.03 7.64 -18.82
N SER A 193 2.37 7.02 -19.96
CA SER A 193 3.27 7.60 -20.96
C SER A 193 4.61 8.08 -20.39
N GLY A 194 5.20 7.29 -19.48
CA GLY A 194 6.55 7.57 -18.96
C GLY A 194 6.60 8.49 -17.73
N ARG A 195 5.46 8.79 -17.09
CA ARG A 195 5.40 9.58 -15.86
C ARG A 195 4.18 9.21 -15.00
N PHE A 196 4.24 9.53 -13.72
CA PHE A 196 3.07 9.50 -12.85
C PHE A 196 2.15 10.69 -13.12
N VAL A 197 0.86 10.41 -13.32
CA VAL A 197 -0.19 11.41 -13.51
C VAL A 197 -1.21 11.24 -12.38
N LYS A 198 -1.59 12.35 -11.74
CA LYS A 198 -2.64 12.34 -10.72
C LYS A 198 -3.95 11.89 -11.36
N GLU A 199 -4.54 10.83 -10.82
CA GLU A 199 -5.82 10.29 -11.24
C GLU A 199 -6.95 10.79 -10.34
N TYR A 200 -6.77 10.65 -9.02
CA TYR A 200 -7.74 11.04 -8.00
C TYR A 200 -7.05 11.73 -6.84
N SER A 201 -7.82 12.57 -6.12
CA SER A 201 -7.41 13.06 -4.81
C SER A 201 -8.62 13.35 -3.96
N TRP A 202 -8.51 13.12 -2.66
CA TRP A 202 -9.53 13.50 -1.68
C TRP A 202 -8.86 14.04 -0.41
N HIS A 203 -9.67 14.72 0.38
CA HIS A 203 -9.29 15.26 1.68
C HIS A 203 -10.15 14.61 2.75
N ASN A 204 -9.52 14.26 3.87
CA ASN A 204 -10.20 13.75 5.05
C ASN A 204 -9.89 14.67 6.23
N ASP A 205 -10.94 15.09 6.94
CA ASP A 205 -10.84 15.68 8.27
C ASP A 205 -10.87 14.57 9.32
N TYR A 206 -9.98 14.64 10.30
CA TYR A 206 -9.99 13.74 11.44
C TYR A 206 -10.88 14.27 12.57
N SER A 207 -11.42 13.35 13.37
CA SER A 207 -12.29 13.70 14.48
C SER A 207 -11.49 14.30 15.62
N SER A 208 -11.90 15.47 16.11
CA SER A 208 -11.30 16.14 17.27
C SER A 208 -11.78 15.61 18.63
N VAL A 209 -12.65 14.59 18.64
CA VAL A 209 -13.37 14.16 19.86
C VAL A 209 -12.50 13.38 20.87
N VAL A 210 -11.28 12.96 20.51
CA VAL A 210 -10.44 12.07 21.36
C VAL A 210 -9.25 12.80 22.03
N GLY A 211 -9.06 14.11 21.83
CA GLY A 211 -7.88 14.84 22.32
C GLY A 211 -7.99 15.46 23.73
N ASP A 212 -9.17 15.49 24.35
CA ASP A 212 -9.45 16.32 25.53
C ASP A 212 -9.67 15.49 26.82
N LEU A 213 -8.90 14.42 27.02
CA LEU A 213 -8.80 13.82 28.35
C LEU A 213 -7.95 14.73 29.23
N PRO A 214 -8.49 15.34 30.29
CA PRO A 214 -7.70 16.22 31.14
C PRO A 214 -6.53 15.43 31.76
N THR A 215 -5.31 15.90 31.51
CA THR A 215 -4.11 15.45 32.21
C THR A 215 -4.35 15.57 33.72
N VAL A 216 -4.54 14.44 34.39
CA VAL A 216 -4.67 14.41 35.85
C VAL A 216 -3.29 14.77 36.40
N ALA A 217 -3.16 15.95 37.01
CA ALA A 217 -1.92 16.34 37.67
C ALA A 217 -1.57 15.31 38.76
N PRO A 218 -0.31 14.90 38.90
CA PRO A 218 0.08 14.01 39.98
C PRO A 218 -0.15 14.70 41.32
N GLU A 219 -0.85 14.03 42.24
CA GLU A 219 -0.98 14.50 43.61
C GLU A 219 0.41 14.46 44.28
N ALA A 220 0.89 15.63 44.73
CA ALA A 220 2.09 15.72 45.55
C ALA A 220 1.77 15.19 46.95
N GLY A 221 2.33 14.02 47.27
CA GLY A 221 2.39 13.47 48.63
C GLY A 221 3.61 13.98 49.40
#